data_AF-A0A520I350-F1
#
_entry.id   AF-A0A520I350-F1
#
_cell.length_a   1.000
_cell.length_b   1.000
_cell.length_c   1.000
_cell.angle_alpha   90.00
_cell.angle_beta   90.00
_cell.angle_gamma   90.00
#
_symmetry.space_group_name_H-M   'P 1'
#
loop_
_entity.id
_entity.type
_entity.pdbx_description
1 polymer ?
#
loop_
_entity_poly.entity_id
_entity_poly.type
_entity_poly.pdbx_seq_one_letter_code
_entity_poly.pdbx_strand_id
1 'polypeptide(L)'
;MIAHLQGRLVEKMPTEVTIECGGVGYQVNISLHTYSLLPDTENIKLFTFLQVKEDAHTLFGFVEKAERELFKLLLSVSGVGASTARTMLSSLEPKQIIYSIANGDVPTIQSIKGIGSKTAQRVILDLKDKVLKLYDLEEVSVSGNNTNKDEALS
;
A
#
# COMPACT_ATOMS: atom_id res chain seq x y z
N MET A 1 16.20 -12.69 4.97
CA MET A 1 15.14 -11.64 4.97
C MET A 1 15.74 -10.36 5.55
N ILE A 2 15.66 -9.24 4.84
CA ILE A 2 16.14 -7.93 5.33
C ILE A 2 14.92 -7.17 5.86
N ALA A 3 14.80 -7.01 7.18
CA ALA A 3 13.61 -6.47 7.83
C ALA A 3 13.61 -4.94 7.96
N HIS A 4 14.79 -4.35 8.10
CA HIS A 4 15.01 -2.91 8.10
C HIS A 4 16.47 -2.62 7.74
N LEU A 5 16.73 -1.38 7.33
CA LEU A 5 18.05 -0.82 7.16
C LEU A 5 18.17 0.42 8.05
N GLN A 6 19.34 0.58 8.67
CA GLN A 6 19.68 1.76 9.46
C GLN A 6 21.11 2.16 9.11
N GLY A 7 21.27 3.38 8.62
CA GLY A 7 22.56 3.84 8.11
C GLY A 7 22.46 5.22 7.47
N ARG A 8 23.50 5.55 6.71
CA ARG A 8 23.68 6.86 6.11
C ARG A 8 22.91 6.97 4.79
N LEU A 9 22.09 7.99 4.63
CA LEU A 9 21.43 8.33 3.37
C LEU A 9 22.47 8.95 2.42
N VAL A 10 22.82 8.23 1.37
CA VAL A 10 23.81 8.68 0.36
C VAL A 10 23.13 9.39 -0.80
N GLU A 11 21.96 8.89 -1.21
CA GLU A 11 21.22 9.42 -2.35
C GLU A 11 19.72 9.34 -2.07
N LYS A 12 19.00 10.42 -2.41
CA LYS A 12 17.56 10.57 -2.19
C LYS A 12 16.88 10.97 -3.50
N MET A 13 16.12 10.05 -4.09
CA MET A 13 15.27 10.31 -5.26
C MET A 13 13.80 10.01 -4.92
N PRO A 14 12.82 10.59 -5.63
CA PRO A 14 11.39 10.35 -5.37
C PRO A 14 10.98 8.88 -5.41
N THR A 15 11.71 8.08 -6.17
CA THR A 15 11.39 6.68 -6.45
C THR A 15 12.28 5.68 -5.75
N GLU A 16 13.44 6.11 -5.28
CA GLU A 16 14.47 5.26 -4.70
C GLU A 16 15.42 6.03 -3.81
N VAL A 17 16.05 5.31 -2.88
CA VAL A 17 17.08 5.87 -2.00
C VAL A 17 18.24 4.88 -1.88
N THR A 18 19.43 5.41 -1.65
CA THR A 18 20.62 4.61 -1.36
C THR A 18 21.02 4.81 0.09
N ILE A 19 21.01 3.73 0.87
CA ILE A 19 21.45 3.73 2.27
C ILE A 19 22.76 2.96 2.39
N GLU A 20 23.80 3.62 2.91
CA GLU A 20 25.06 2.97 3.25
C GLU A 20 25.02 2.41 4.68
N CYS A 21 25.23 1.10 4.79
CA CYS A 21 25.34 0.38 6.05
C CYS A 21 26.71 -0.30 6.11
N GLY A 22 27.64 0.24 6.89
CA GLY A 22 28.97 -0.36 7.08
C GLY A 22 29.79 -0.49 5.80
N GLY A 23 29.72 0.51 4.90
CA GLY A 23 30.43 0.52 3.62
C GLY A 23 29.71 -0.17 2.46
N VAL A 24 28.51 -0.73 2.67
CA VAL A 24 27.68 -1.32 1.61
C VAL A 24 26.49 -0.41 1.31
N GLY A 25 26.37 0.04 0.06
CA GLY A 25 25.23 0.81 -0.43
C GLY A 25 24.06 -0.07 -0.86
N TYR A 26 22.93 0.06 -0.19
CA TYR A 26 21.68 -0.62 -0.53
C TYR A 26 20.76 0.33 -1.30
N GLN A 27 20.43 -0.03 -2.54
CA GLN A 27 19.39 0.63 -3.32
C GLN A 27 18.02 0.12 -2.88
N VAL A 28 17.14 1.04 -2.47
CA VAL A 28 15.82 0.73 -1.91
C VAL A 28 14.76 1.50 -2.69
N ASN A 29 13.80 0.79 -3.27
CA ASN A 29 12.65 1.39 -3.95
C ASN A 29 11.65 1.93 -2.92
N ILE A 30 11.18 3.16 -3.11
CA ILE A 30 10.27 3.80 -2.16
C ILE A 30 9.05 4.40 -2.87
N SER A 31 7.95 4.55 -2.14
CA SER A 31 6.76 5.28 -2.60
C SER A 31 6.99 6.79 -2.48
N LEU A 32 6.19 7.60 -3.19
CA LEU A 32 6.19 9.06 -2.98
C LEU A 32 5.76 9.44 -1.55
N HIS A 33 4.91 8.63 -0.91
CA HIS A 33 4.54 8.81 0.49
C HIS A 33 5.73 8.59 1.43
N THR A 34 6.51 7.52 1.23
CA THR A 34 7.77 7.31 1.97
C THR A 34 8.75 8.46 1.71
N TYR A 35 8.87 8.94 0.46
CA TYR A 35 9.76 10.03 0.11
C TYR A 35 9.43 11.33 0.85
N SER A 36 8.14 11.69 0.96
CA SER A 36 7.72 12.90 1.66
C SER A 36 7.91 12.83 3.18
N LEU A 37 7.88 11.63 3.75
CA LEU A 37 8.09 11.40 5.18
C LEU A 37 9.57 11.24 5.56
N LEU A 38 10.45 10.99 4.59
CA LEU A 38 11.87 10.80 4.86
C LEU A 38 12.51 12.10 5.37
N PRO A 39 13.16 12.08 6.55
CA PRO A 39 13.84 13.25 7.07
C PRO A 39 15.04 13.62 6.17
N ASP A 40 15.43 14.89 6.20
CA ASP A 40 16.65 15.37 5.52
C ASP A 40 17.91 15.14 6.37
N THR A 41 17.86 14.19 7.30
CA THR A 41 18.99 13.82 8.15
C THR A 41 19.88 12.79 7.48
N GLU A 42 21.17 12.83 7.81
CA GLU A 42 22.16 11.90 7.27
C GLU A 42 21.92 10.45 7.70
N ASN A 43 21.49 10.19 8.93
CA ASN A 43 21.20 8.83 9.41
C ASN A 43 19.70 8.55 9.43
N ILE A 44 19.26 7.54 8.70
CA ILE A 44 17.85 7.17 8.61
C ILE A 44 17.64 5.69 8.95
N LYS A 45 16.39 5.36 9.28
CA LYS A 45 15.93 3.99 9.44
C LYS A 45 14.72 3.76 8.55
N LEU A 46 14.81 2.76 7.68
CA LEU A 46 13.70 2.33 6.83
C LEU A 46 13.33 0.88 7.13
N PHE A 47 12.03 0.62 7.25
CA PHE A 47 11.52 -0.74 7.24
C PHE A 47 11.55 -1.26 5.81
N THR A 48 12.01 -2.50 5.63
CA THR A 48 12.22 -3.04 4.30
C THR A 48 11.39 -4.29 4.05
N PHE A 49 11.06 -4.50 2.78
CA PHE A 49 10.54 -5.75 2.25
C PHE A 49 11.43 -6.18 1.09
N LEU A 50 12.07 -7.35 1.23
CA LEU A 50 12.89 -7.95 0.18
C LEU A 50 12.02 -8.86 -0.66
N GLN A 51 11.82 -8.50 -1.93
CA GLN A 51 11.22 -9.38 -2.93
C GLN A 51 12.32 -10.13 -3.67
N VAL A 52 12.26 -11.47 -3.61
CA VAL A 52 13.15 -12.37 -4.34
C VAL A 52 12.37 -13.00 -5.48
N LYS A 53 12.82 -12.77 -6.70
CA LYS A 53 12.36 -13.44 -7.93
C LYS A 53 13.54 -14.23 -8.51
N GLU A 54 13.30 -15.07 -9.52
CA GLU A 54 14.36 -15.84 -10.19
C GLU A 54 15.46 -14.95 -10.79
N ASP A 55 15.09 -13.77 -11.28
CA ASP A 55 15.94 -12.85 -12.03
C ASP A 55 16.47 -11.67 -11.21
N ALA A 56 15.85 -11.37 -10.06
CA ALA A 56 16.16 -10.15 -9.32
C ALA A 56 15.86 -10.23 -7.82
N HIS A 57 16.69 -9.53 -7.06
CA HIS A 57 16.44 -9.18 -5.66
C HIS A 57 16.09 -7.69 -5.59
N THR A 58 14.87 -7.37 -5.19
CA THR A 58 14.41 -5.97 -5.11
C THR A 58 14.04 -5.62 -3.67
N LEU A 59 14.64 -4.55 -3.15
CA LEU A 59 14.29 -4.00 -1.85
C LEU A 59 13.26 -2.89 -2.02
N PHE A 60 12.21 -2.95 -1.21
CA PHE A 60 11.23 -1.88 -1.01
C PHE A 60 11.35 -1.33 0.40
N GLY A 61 11.27 -0.01 0.55
CA GLY A 61 11.46 0.70 1.81
C GLY A 61 10.25 1.53 2.20
N PHE A 62 10.01 1.64 3.51
CA PHE A 62 8.88 2.33 4.13
C PHE A 62 9.33 3.03 5.40
N VAL A 63 8.84 4.24 5.66
CA VAL A 63 9.12 4.96 6.92
C VAL A 63 8.36 4.29 8.08
N GLU A 64 7.14 3.86 7.82
CA GLU A 64 6.26 3.30 8.83
C GLU A 64 6.10 1.78 8.67
N LYS A 65 5.97 1.07 9.80
CA LYS A 65 5.67 -0.38 9.77
C LYS A 65 4.30 -0.67 9.17
N ALA A 66 3.30 0.18 9.46
CA ALA A 66 1.94 0.03 8.96
C ALA A 66 1.91 0.10 7.41
N GLU A 67 2.67 1.03 6.83
CA GLU A 67 2.84 1.14 5.38
C GLU A 67 3.43 -0.14 4.77
N ARG A 68 4.47 -0.73 5.39
CA ARG A 68 5.04 -2.00 4.94
C ARG A 68 4.04 -3.15 5.01
N GLU A 69 3.26 -3.26 6.08
CA GLU A 69 2.26 -4.33 6.20
C GLU A 69 1.13 -4.15 5.19
N LEU A 70 0.69 -2.92 4.92
CA LEU A 70 -0.25 -2.62 3.83
C LEU A 70 0.32 -3.03 2.47
N PHE A 71 1.59 -2.72 2.19
CA PHE A 71 2.25 -3.14 0.95
C PHE A 71 2.24 -4.66 0.78
N LYS A 72 2.60 -5.41 1.83
CA LYS A 72 2.55 -6.88 1.83
C LYS A 72 1.13 -7.40 1.61
N LEU A 73 0.13 -6.73 2.18
CA LEU A 73 -1.27 -7.08 2.01
C LEU A 73 -1.72 -6.88 0.55
N LEU A 74 -1.35 -5.74 -0.06
CA LEU A 74 -1.61 -5.46 -1.47
C LEU A 74 -0.99 -6.51 -2.40
N LEU A 75 0.23 -6.96 -2.12
CA LEU A 75 0.89 -8.04 -2.87
C LEU A 75 0.18 -9.39 -2.79
N SER A 76 -0.68 -9.61 -1.79
CA SER A 76 -1.44 -10.85 -1.67
C SER A 76 -2.63 -10.94 -2.64
N VAL A 77 -2.98 -9.83 -3.31
CA VAL A 77 -4.08 -9.76 -4.27
C VAL A 77 -3.60 -10.21 -5.65
N SER A 78 -4.36 -11.12 -6.27
CA SER A 78 -4.07 -11.55 -7.63
C SER A 78 -4.17 -10.38 -8.61
N GLY A 79 -3.12 -10.18 -9.40
CA GLY A 79 -3.02 -9.07 -10.37
C GLY A 79 -2.45 -7.77 -9.80
N VAL A 80 -2.07 -7.72 -8.52
CA VAL A 80 -1.35 -6.59 -7.92
C VAL A 80 0.12 -6.96 -7.72
N GLY A 81 0.99 -6.41 -8.58
CA GLY A 81 2.43 -6.55 -8.45
C GLY A 81 3.06 -5.49 -7.55
N ALA A 82 4.35 -5.64 -7.25
CA ALA A 82 5.09 -4.67 -6.44
C ALA A 82 5.12 -3.26 -7.04
N SER A 83 5.21 -3.14 -8.37
CA SER A 83 5.11 -1.85 -9.07
C SER A 83 3.74 -1.20 -8.85
N THR A 84 2.65 -1.97 -8.99
CA THR A 84 1.29 -1.47 -8.77
C THR A 84 1.09 -1.08 -7.31
N ALA A 85 1.47 -1.92 -6.35
CA ALA A 85 1.35 -1.61 -4.92
C ALA A 85 2.14 -0.35 -4.53
N ARG A 86 3.35 -0.19 -5.08
CA ARG A 86 4.17 1.02 -4.89
C ARG A 86 3.52 2.25 -5.52
N THR A 87 2.89 2.10 -6.68
CA THR A 87 2.12 3.18 -7.33
C THR A 87 0.90 3.57 -6.48
N MET A 88 0.19 2.60 -5.89
CA MET A 88 -0.92 2.90 -4.98
C MET A 88 -0.48 3.75 -3.79
N LEU A 89 0.61 3.35 -3.13
CA LEU A 89 1.22 4.10 -2.01
C LEU A 89 1.85 5.43 -2.45
N SER A 90 2.01 5.65 -3.76
CA SER A 90 2.49 6.92 -4.31
C SER A 90 1.35 7.85 -4.71
N SER A 91 0.17 7.31 -5.01
CA SER A 91 -1.02 8.07 -5.42
C SER A 91 -1.92 8.43 -4.23
N LEU A 92 -2.01 7.56 -3.23
CA LEU A 92 -2.89 7.73 -2.07
C LEU A 92 -2.11 7.46 -0.78
N GLU A 93 -2.52 8.14 0.28
CA GLU A 93 -2.01 7.83 1.62
C GLU A 93 -2.46 6.43 2.07
N PRO A 94 -1.65 5.73 2.89
CA PRO A 94 -1.99 4.40 3.40
C PRO A 94 -3.39 4.35 4.05
N LYS A 95 -3.76 5.38 4.82
CA LYS A 95 -5.07 5.48 5.48
C LYS A 95 -6.22 5.57 4.48
N GLN A 96 -6.04 6.33 3.40
CA GLN A 96 -7.06 6.46 2.36
C GLN A 96 -7.27 5.13 1.63
N ILE A 97 -6.20 4.40 1.33
CA ILE A 97 -6.29 3.06 0.73
C ILE A 97 -7.07 2.10 1.64
N ILE A 98 -6.73 2.09 2.94
CA ILE A 98 -7.41 1.29 3.96
C ILE A 98 -8.91 1.62 4.01
N TYR A 99 -9.25 2.91 4.06
CA TYR A 99 -10.64 3.36 4.13
C TYR A 99 -11.42 3.04 2.85
N SER A 100 -10.83 3.23 1.67
CA SER A 100 -11.48 2.88 0.39
C SER A 100 -11.71 1.38 0.27
N ILE A 101 -10.79 0.54 0.78
CA ILE A 101 -10.97 -0.91 0.83
C ILE A 101 -12.10 -1.29 1.80
N ALA A 102 -12.11 -0.72 3.01
CA ALA A 102 -13.11 -1.02 4.03
C ALA A 102 -14.54 -0.65 3.59
N ASN A 103 -14.70 0.51 2.95
CA ASN A 103 -16.01 0.98 2.46
C ASN A 103 -16.40 0.43 1.09
N GLY A 104 -15.51 -0.32 0.42
CA GLY A 104 -15.76 -0.83 -0.92
C GLY A 104 -15.83 0.25 -2.00
N ASP A 105 -15.08 1.34 -1.84
CA ASP A 105 -14.98 2.44 -2.79
C ASP A 105 -14.08 2.05 -3.97
N VAL A 106 -14.68 1.33 -4.93
CA VAL A 106 -14.02 0.91 -6.19
C VAL A 106 -13.50 2.11 -7.00
N PRO A 107 -14.26 3.23 -7.18
CA PRO A 107 -13.80 4.37 -7.96
C PRO A 107 -12.46 4.95 -7.50
N THR A 108 -12.26 5.08 -6.18
CA THR A 108 -11.01 5.61 -5.63
C THR A 108 -9.82 4.70 -5.95
N ILE A 109 -9.97 3.39 -5.80
CA ILE A 109 -8.90 2.42 -6.13
C ILE A 109 -8.65 2.37 -7.65
N GLN A 110 -9.70 2.47 -8.47
CA GLN A 110 -9.61 2.48 -9.93
C GLN A 110 -8.95 3.76 -10.49
N SER A 111 -8.99 4.88 -9.75
CA SER A 111 -8.36 6.15 -10.18
C SER A 111 -6.83 6.07 -10.28
N ILE A 112 -6.23 5.06 -9.65
CA ILE A 112 -4.79 4.83 -9.61
C ILE A 112 -4.31 4.31 -10.97
N LYS A 113 -3.29 4.95 -11.52
CA LYS A 113 -2.71 4.57 -12.82
C LYS A 113 -2.28 3.10 -12.82
N GLY A 114 -2.77 2.36 -13.82
CA GLY A 114 -2.44 0.94 -13.99
C GLY A 114 -3.38 -0.02 -13.26
N ILE A 115 -4.43 0.47 -12.60
CA ILE A 115 -5.48 -0.36 -12.00
C ILE A 115 -6.75 -0.30 -12.84
N GLY A 116 -7.14 -1.44 -13.41
CA GLY A 116 -8.42 -1.57 -14.12
C GLY A 116 -9.59 -1.86 -13.16
N SER A 117 -10.81 -1.75 -13.66
CA SER A 117 -12.04 -2.02 -12.89
C SER A 117 -12.06 -3.41 -12.25
N LYS A 118 -11.66 -4.45 -12.98
CA LYS A 118 -11.57 -5.83 -12.47
C LYS A 118 -10.57 -5.96 -11.32
N THR A 119 -9.39 -5.34 -11.46
CA THR A 119 -8.36 -5.37 -10.41
C THR A 119 -8.80 -4.58 -9.19
N ALA A 120 -9.42 -3.41 -9.36
CA ALA A 120 -9.95 -2.60 -8.27
C ALA A 120 -11.02 -3.36 -7.46
N GLN A 121 -11.97 -4.00 -8.13
CA GLN A 121 -12.97 -4.86 -7.49
C GLN A 121 -12.33 -6.02 -6.75
N ARG A 122 -11.30 -6.65 -7.33
CA ARG A 122 -10.58 -7.76 -6.72
C ARG A 122 -9.83 -7.34 -5.45
N VAL A 123 -9.16 -6.18 -5.49
CA VAL A 123 -8.48 -5.59 -4.33
C VAL A 123 -9.46 -5.43 -3.16
N ILE A 124 -10.63 -4.85 -3.42
CA ILE A 124 -11.64 -4.66 -2.39
C ILE A 124 -12.13 -6.01 -1.86
N LEU A 125 -12.50 -6.94 -2.74
CA LEU A 125 -13.05 -8.23 -2.33
C LEU A 125 -12.04 -9.09 -1.53
N ASP A 126 -10.78 -9.14 -1.96
CA ASP A 126 -9.75 -9.97 -1.32
C ASP A 126 -9.20 -9.35 -0.01
N LEU A 127 -9.30 -8.02 0.14
CA LEU A 127 -8.68 -7.31 1.27
C LEU A 127 -9.66 -6.75 2.29
N LYS A 128 -10.94 -6.55 1.97
CA LYS A 128 -11.92 -5.95 2.89
C LYS A 128 -11.91 -6.63 4.26
N ASP A 129 -12.12 -7.95 4.29
CA ASP A 129 -12.15 -8.71 5.54
C ASP A 129 -10.81 -8.66 6.31
N LYS A 130 -9.69 -8.63 5.58
CA LYS A 130 -8.35 -8.60 6.18
C LYS A 130 -8.06 -7.24 6.81
N VAL A 131 -8.44 -6.16 6.12
CA VAL A 131 -8.25 -4.79 6.59
C VAL A 131 -9.14 -4.50 7.80
N LEU A 132 -10.42 -4.89 7.76
CA LEU A 132 -11.33 -4.72 8.88
C LEU A 132 -10.81 -5.40 10.16
N LYS A 133 -10.30 -6.64 10.03
CA LYS A 133 -9.72 -7.38 11.16
C LYS A 133 -8.40 -6.81 11.66
N LEU A 134 -7.53 -6.32 10.77
CA LEU A 134 -6.20 -5.82 11.14
C LEU A 134 -6.23 -4.42 11.76
N TYR A 135 -7.20 -3.59 11.37
CA TYR A 135 -7.29 -2.20 11.79
C TYR A 135 -8.46 -1.93 12.75
N ASP A 136 -9.15 -2.98 13.21
CA ASP A 136 -10.30 -2.91 14.13
C ASP A 136 -11.34 -1.86 13.69
N LEU A 137 -11.63 -1.85 12.39
CA LEU A 137 -12.59 -0.93 11.80
C LEU A 137 -13.98 -1.57 11.87
N GLU A 138 -14.95 -0.86 12.45
CA GLU A 138 -16.34 -1.30 12.43
C GLU A 138 -16.84 -1.39 10.98
N GLU A 139 -17.51 -2.49 10.63
CA GLU A 139 -18.21 -2.58 9.35
C GLU A 139 -19.31 -1.51 9.30
N VAL A 140 -19.11 -0.48 8.48
CA VAL A 140 -20.22 0.38 8.08
C VAL A 140 -21.11 -0.44 7.15
N SER A 141 -22.03 -1.20 7.74
CA SER A 141 -23.08 -1.89 7.00
C SER A 141 -23.94 -0.81 6.34
N VAL A 142 -23.76 -0.61 5.03
CA VAL A 142 -24.70 0.13 4.21
C VAL A 142 -25.98 -0.69 4.19
N SER A 143 -26.89 -0.39 5.12
CA SER A 143 -28.25 -0.90 5.09
C SER A 143 -28.85 -0.49 3.75
N GLY A 144 -29.13 -1.48 2.91
CA GLY A 144 -29.81 -1.26 1.63
C GLY A 144 -31.15 -0.59 1.90
N ASN A 145 -31.30 0.66 1.44
CA ASN A 145 -32.61 1.29 1.28
C ASN A 145 -33.34 0.58 0.13
N ASN A 146 -33.81 -0.64 0.38
CA ASN A 146 -34.86 -1.26 -0.40
C ASN A 146 -36.20 -0.73 0.12
N THR A 147 -36.50 0.55 -0.12
CA THR A 147 -37.90 0.97 -0.19
C THR A 147 -38.46 0.55 -1.55
N ASN A 148 -38.73 -0.75 -1.71
CA ASN A 148 -39.76 -1.20 -2.64
C ASN A 148 -41.09 -0.79 -2.02
N LYS A 149 -41.59 0.38 -2.43
CA LYS A 149 -42.93 0.84 -2.09
C LYS A 149 -43.84 0.49 -3.26
N ASP A 150 -44.10 -0.80 -3.43
CA ASP A 150 -45.23 -1.29 -4.22
C ASP A 150 -46.40 -1.61 -3.28
N GLU A 151 -47.55 -1.05 -3.65
CA GLU A 151 -48.93 -1.49 -3.37
C GLU A 151 -49.44 -1.57 -1.91
N ALA A 152 -50.32 -0.62 -1.56
CA ALA A 152 -51.59 -0.94 -0.90
C ALA A 152 -52.64 0.13 -1.22
N LEU A 153 -53.76 -0.34 -1.77
CA LEU A 153 -54.99 0.38 -2.11
C LEU A 153 -55.56 1.21 -0.94
N SER A 154 -56.04 2.42 -1.25
CA SER A 154 -57.41 2.93 -1.00
C SER A 154 -57.52 4.40 -1.42
#